data_AF-A0A925MBF6-F1
#
_entry.id   AF-A0A925MBF6-F1
#
_cell.length_a   1.000
_cell.length_b   1.000
_cell.length_c   1.000
_cell.angle_alpha   90.00
_cell.angle_beta   90.00
_cell.angle_gamma   90.00
#
_symmetry.space_group_name_H-M   'P 1'
#
loop_
_entity.id
_entity.type
_entity.pdbx_description
1 polymer ?
#
loop_
_entity_poly.entity_id
_entity_poly.type
_entity_poly.pdbx_seq_one_letter_code
_entity_poly.pdbx_strand_id
1 'polypeptide(L)'
;MTTSSPDPVAADRGLWRHADFLRLWAAQVVSAFGSRITRTALPIIAVTTLQQSESVIGVLAAMQLVPGVILAMVAGGFVDRGRKRQILIASDVIRAALVASLTVAWVLGGLTMVHVVVVGAGVGAASALFQITDNAYLPSLIGRRHLAEGNAKLETTEAVAEITGPASAGVLIAALGAPLAVVIDAASYVWSALLLGR
;
A
#
# COMPACT_ATOMS: atom_id res chain seq x y z
N MET A 1 -15.75 -53.36 25.13
CA MET A 1 -16.46 -52.52 24.14
C MET A 1 -15.78 -51.16 24.15
N THR A 2 -14.67 -51.06 23.43
CA THR A 2 -13.77 -49.91 23.36
C THR A 2 -14.04 -49.17 22.06
N THR A 3 -14.88 -48.13 22.08
CA THR A 3 -14.97 -47.21 20.95
C THR A 3 -13.81 -46.24 21.06
N SER A 4 -12.78 -46.53 20.29
CA SER A 4 -11.59 -45.72 20.03
C SER A 4 -11.98 -44.31 19.54
N SER A 5 -11.70 -43.29 20.34
CA SER A 5 -11.32 -41.96 19.82
C SER A 5 -9.82 -42.00 19.53
N PRO A 6 -9.41 -41.84 18.26
CA PRO A 6 -8.52 -40.72 17.90
C PRO A 6 -8.79 -40.21 16.44
N ASP A 7 -8.57 -38.96 16.00
CA ASP A 7 -7.47 -38.03 16.28
C ASP A 7 -7.92 -36.54 16.32
N PRO A 8 -7.50 -35.74 17.32
CA PRO A 8 -7.67 -34.29 17.36
C PRO A 8 -6.58 -33.47 16.63
N VAL A 9 -5.80 -34.06 15.71
CA VAL A 9 -4.57 -33.41 15.19
C VAL A 9 -4.34 -33.68 13.69
N ALA A 10 -5.33 -33.44 12.84
CA ALA A 10 -5.07 -33.24 11.41
C ALA A 10 -4.46 -31.83 11.21
N ALA A 11 -3.21 -31.69 11.65
CA ALA A 11 -2.24 -30.63 11.42
C ALA A 11 -2.82 -29.25 11.05
N ASP A 12 -2.89 -28.38 12.05
CA ASP A 12 -2.95 -26.93 11.87
C ASP A 12 -1.66 -26.46 11.16
N ARG A 13 -1.63 -26.58 9.83
CA ARG A 13 -0.50 -26.14 9.03
C ARG A 13 -0.57 -24.61 8.98
N GLY A 14 0.18 -23.95 9.86
CA GLY A 14 0.20 -22.48 9.98
C GLY A 14 0.44 -21.75 8.65
N LEU A 15 0.05 -20.48 8.60
CA LEU A 15 0.06 -19.64 7.39
C LEU A 15 1.40 -19.56 6.66
N TRP A 16 2.50 -19.88 7.34
CA TRP A 16 3.85 -20.01 6.79
C TRP A 16 4.00 -21.07 5.68
N ARG A 17 3.02 -21.95 5.47
CA ARG A 17 3.01 -22.93 4.36
C ARG A 17 2.05 -22.59 3.24
N HIS A 18 1.24 -21.53 3.39
CA HIS A 18 0.34 -21.06 2.34
C HIS A 18 1.09 -20.14 1.38
N ALA A 19 1.57 -20.70 0.26
CA ALA A 19 2.37 -19.99 -0.72
C ALA A 19 1.70 -18.69 -1.23
N ASP A 20 0.39 -18.73 -1.46
CA ASP A 20 -0.34 -17.55 -1.94
C ASP A 20 -0.47 -16.46 -0.86
N PHE A 21 -0.67 -16.86 0.40
CA PHE A 21 -0.65 -15.93 1.53
C PHE A 21 0.74 -15.31 1.71
N LEU A 22 1.82 -16.09 1.61
CA LEU A 22 3.18 -15.56 1.71
C LEU A 22 3.52 -14.59 0.58
N ARG A 23 3.03 -14.84 -0.64
CA ARG A 23 3.18 -13.90 -1.77
C ARG A 23 2.42 -12.60 -1.51
N LEU A 24 1.16 -12.70 -1.06
CA LEU A 24 0.36 -11.54 -0.67
C LEU A 24 1.03 -10.75 0.45
N TRP A 25 1.49 -11.43 1.49
CA TRP A 25 2.12 -10.81 2.65
C TRP A 25 3.46 -10.16 2.29
N ALA A 26 4.29 -10.79 1.46
CA ALA A 26 5.53 -10.18 0.98
C ALA A 26 5.28 -8.93 0.11
N ALA A 27 4.25 -8.97 -0.75
CA ALA A 27 3.81 -7.83 -1.54
C ALA A 27 3.37 -6.67 -0.64
N GLN A 28 2.54 -6.96 0.36
CA GLN A 28 2.09 -6.02 1.39
C GLN A 28 3.25 -5.41 2.18
N VAL A 29 4.23 -6.20 2.63
CA VAL A 29 5.40 -5.70 3.34
C VAL A 29 6.15 -4.67 2.49
N VAL A 30 6.52 -5.04 1.26
CA VAL A 30 7.29 -4.16 0.38
C VAL A 30 6.51 -2.88 0.05
N SER A 31 5.22 -3.01 -0.27
CA SER A 31 4.36 -1.88 -0.59
C SER A 31 4.12 -0.96 0.61
N ALA A 32 3.91 -1.50 1.80
CA ALA A 32 3.67 -0.70 3.02
C ALA A 32 4.86 0.21 3.32
N PHE A 33 6.09 -0.30 3.25
CA PHE A 33 7.29 0.51 3.44
C PHE A 33 7.46 1.57 2.36
N GLY A 34 7.27 1.21 1.09
CA GLY A 34 7.32 2.15 -0.02
C GLY A 34 6.31 3.30 0.16
N SER A 35 5.05 2.98 0.47
CA SER A 35 3.99 3.98 0.66
C SER A 35 4.35 5.01 1.74
N ARG A 36 5.06 4.58 2.79
CA ARG A 36 5.52 5.49 3.86
C ARG A 36 6.58 6.45 3.35
N ILE A 37 7.48 5.99 2.48
CA ILE A 37 8.45 6.87 1.80
C ILE A 37 7.73 7.95 1.01
N THR A 38 6.75 7.60 0.18
CA THR A 38 6.00 8.60 -0.60
C THR A 38 5.23 9.57 0.29
N ARG A 39 4.52 9.09 1.31
CA ARG A 39 3.78 9.95 2.25
C ARG A 39 4.68 10.97 2.95
N THR A 40 5.91 10.58 3.30
CA THR A 40 6.90 11.49 3.88
C THR A 40 7.54 12.40 2.83
N ALA A 41 7.76 11.91 1.61
CA ALA A 41 8.40 12.67 0.54
C ALA A 41 7.52 13.79 -0.02
N LEU A 42 6.20 13.58 -0.17
CA LEU A 42 5.32 14.57 -0.81
C LEU A 42 5.32 15.94 -0.09
N PRO A 43 5.17 16.05 1.24
CA PRO A 43 5.32 17.32 1.95
C PRO A 43 6.73 17.93 1.80
N ILE A 44 7.77 17.09 1.82
CA ILE A 44 9.15 17.56 1.68
C ILE A 44 9.38 18.13 0.27
N ILE A 45 8.86 17.50 -0.78
CA ILE A 45 8.90 18.02 -2.15
C ILE A 45 8.21 19.38 -2.21
N ALA A 46 7.02 19.51 -1.61
CA ALA A 46 6.27 20.76 -1.60
C ALA A 46 7.07 21.92 -0.98
N VAL A 47 7.80 21.68 0.11
CA VAL A 47 8.63 22.70 0.77
C VAL A 47 9.95 22.93 0.04
N THR A 48 10.72 21.87 -0.19
CA THR A 48 12.12 21.98 -0.62
C THR A 48 12.25 22.26 -2.11
N THR A 49 11.37 21.70 -2.93
CA THR A 49 11.44 21.79 -4.40
C THR A 49 10.51 22.88 -4.92
N LEU A 50 9.31 23.01 -4.34
CA LEU A 50 8.26 23.92 -4.83
C LEU A 50 8.07 25.19 -3.97
N GLN A 51 8.81 25.30 -2.86
CA GLN A 51 8.79 26.44 -1.93
C GLN A 51 7.37 26.87 -1.51
N GLN A 52 6.50 25.89 -1.27
CA GLN A 52 5.12 26.13 -0.87
C GLN A 52 5.00 26.36 0.65
N SER A 53 3.96 27.08 1.04
CA SER A 53 3.67 27.38 2.45
C SER A 53 3.03 26.20 3.19
N GLU A 54 3.08 26.24 4.51
CA GLU A 54 2.52 25.21 5.40
C GLU A 54 1.02 24.99 5.19
N SER A 55 0.27 26.04 4.86
CA SER A 55 -1.17 25.94 4.58
C SER A 55 -1.46 25.04 3.37
N VAL A 56 -0.62 25.12 2.33
CA VAL A 56 -0.75 24.29 1.13
C VAL A 56 -0.40 22.82 1.42
N ILE A 57 0.54 22.57 2.33
CA ILE A 57 0.86 21.22 2.81
C ILE A 57 -0.32 20.63 3.60
N GLY A 58 -1.01 21.44 4.41
CA GLY A 58 -2.24 21.02 5.09
C GLY A 58 -3.33 20.58 4.10
N VAL A 59 -3.50 21.34 3.01
CA VAL A 59 -4.41 20.95 1.91
C VAL A 59 -3.97 19.65 1.23
N LEU A 60 -2.67 19.49 0.94
CA LEU A 60 -2.13 18.25 0.39
C LEU A 60 -2.44 17.04 1.30
N ALA A 61 -2.25 17.17 2.62
CA ALA A 61 -2.54 16.11 3.57
C ALA A 61 -4.04 15.74 3.58
N ALA A 62 -4.92 16.75 3.54
CA ALA A 62 -6.36 16.52 3.43
C ALA A 62 -6.72 15.78 2.13
N MET A 63 -6.15 16.19 1.00
CA MET A 63 -6.40 15.59 -0.30
C MET A 63 -5.86 14.16 -0.43
N GLN A 64 -4.87 13.75 0.36
CA GLN A 64 -4.44 12.35 0.42
C GLN A 64 -5.47 11.43 1.11
N LEU A 65 -6.33 11.98 1.98
CA LEU A 65 -7.31 11.20 2.75
C LEU A 65 -8.70 11.21 2.11
N VAL A 66 -9.18 12.40 1.70
CA VAL A 66 -10.56 12.62 1.25
C VAL A 66 -11.01 11.65 0.14
N PRO A 67 -10.24 11.45 -0.95
CA PRO A 67 -10.63 10.53 -2.01
C PRO A 67 -10.77 9.10 -1.51
N GLY A 68 -9.87 8.66 -0.62
CA GLY A 68 -9.89 7.32 -0.05
C GLY A 68 -11.13 7.08 0.81
N VAL A 69 -11.53 8.07 1.62
CA VAL A 69 -12.75 8.01 2.44
C VAL A 69 -14.00 7.92 1.56
N ILE A 70 -14.10 8.78 0.54
CA ILE A 70 -15.23 8.76 -0.41
C ILE A 70 -15.31 7.38 -1.09
N LEU A 71 -14.15 6.87 -1.53
CA LEU A 71 -14.09 5.57 -2.19
C LEU A 71 -14.48 4.44 -1.24
N ALA A 72 -14.05 4.48 0.02
CA ALA A 72 -14.43 3.50 1.03
C ALA A 72 -15.95 3.42 1.26
N MET A 73 -16.64 4.56 1.18
CA MET A 73 -18.10 4.60 1.30
C MET A 73 -18.83 4.00 0.08
N VAL A 74 -18.25 4.12 -1.11
CA VAL A 74 -18.92 3.73 -2.38
C VAL A 74 -18.46 2.35 -2.89
N ALA A 75 -17.26 1.92 -2.55
CA ALA A 75 -16.59 0.77 -3.18
C ALA A 75 -17.18 -0.60 -2.82
N GLY A 76 -18.00 -0.70 -1.76
CA GLY A 76 -18.52 -1.99 -1.26
C GLY A 76 -19.16 -2.85 -2.36
N GLY A 77 -20.08 -2.28 -3.15
CA GLY A 77 -20.77 -3.03 -4.21
C GLY A 77 -19.91 -3.38 -5.43
N PHE A 78 -18.80 -2.68 -5.64
CA PHE A 78 -17.87 -2.91 -6.75
C PHE A 78 -16.85 -4.01 -6.40
N VAL A 79 -16.28 -3.94 -5.19
CA VAL A 79 -15.28 -4.90 -4.71
C VAL A 79 -15.88 -6.28 -4.50
N ASP A 80 -17.15 -6.35 -4.08
CA ASP A 80 -17.84 -7.63 -3.86
C ASP A 80 -18.04 -8.45 -5.14
N ARG A 81 -18.30 -7.76 -6.28
CA ARG A 81 -18.56 -8.38 -7.59
C ARG A 81 -17.32 -8.52 -8.46
N GLY A 82 -16.27 -7.75 -8.17
CA GLY A 82 -15.06 -7.70 -8.95
C GLY A 82 -14.09 -8.86 -8.70
N ARG A 83 -13.17 -9.06 -9.65
CA ARG A 83 -12.02 -9.97 -9.48
C ARG A 83 -11.00 -9.30 -8.56
N LYS A 84 -11.11 -9.55 -7.26
CA LYS A 84 -10.32 -8.92 -6.19
C LYS A 84 -8.82 -8.84 -6.49
N ARG A 85 -8.21 -9.94 -6.92
CA ARG A 85 -6.79 -9.98 -7.34
C ARG A 85 -6.45 -8.98 -8.45
N GLN A 86 -7.32 -8.80 -9.44
CA GLN A 86 -7.09 -7.83 -10.53
C GLN A 86 -7.20 -6.39 -10.03
N ILE A 87 -8.11 -6.12 -9.09
CA ILE A 87 -8.23 -4.79 -8.47
C ILE A 87 -6.97 -4.46 -7.67
N LEU A 88 -6.43 -5.41 -6.90
CA LEU A 88 -5.17 -5.21 -6.16
C LEU A 88 -4.01 -4.86 -7.10
N ILE A 89 -3.83 -5.63 -8.17
CA ILE A 89 -2.78 -5.39 -9.18
C ILE A 89 -2.99 -4.02 -9.86
N ALA A 90 -4.22 -3.68 -10.23
CA ALA A 90 -4.52 -2.39 -10.86
C ALA A 90 -4.21 -1.22 -9.93
N SER A 91 -4.55 -1.32 -8.64
CA SER A 91 -4.22 -0.31 -7.64
C SER A 91 -2.70 -0.12 -7.51
N ASP A 92 -1.91 -1.19 -7.48
CA ASP A 92 -0.45 -1.10 -7.45
C ASP A 92 0.12 -0.42 -8.70
N VAL A 93 -0.34 -0.82 -9.89
CA VAL A 93 0.14 -0.22 -11.15
C VAL A 93 -0.22 1.26 -11.21
N ILE A 94 -1.43 1.65 -10.78
CA ILE A 94 -1.85 3.05 -10.70
C ILE A 94 -0.96 3.82 -9.74
N ARG A 95 -0.71 3.29 -8.53
CA ARG A 95 0.17 3.94 -7.55
C ARG A 95 1.60 4.09 -8.09
N ALA A 96 2.14 3.05 -8.72
CA ALA A 96 3.46 3.10 -9.36
C ALA A 96 3.54 4.21 -10.42
N ALA A 97 2.56 4.27 -11.31
CA ALA A 97 2.51 5.26 -12.38
C ALA A 97 2.38 6.69 -11.84
N LEU A 98 1.52 6.90 -10.85
CA LEU A 98 1.33 8.20 -10.20
C LEU A 98 2.62 8.67 -9.54
N VAL A 99 3.26 7.82 -8.76
CA VAL A 99 4.51 8.16 -8.06
C VAL A 99 5.66 8.39 -9.04
N ALA A 100 5.82 7.52 -10.05
CA ALA A 100 6.84 7.69 -11.09
C ALA A 100 6.65 8.99 -11.89
N SER A 101 5.40 9.43 -12.08
CA SER A 101 5.12 10.69 -12.78
C SER A 101 5.76 11.90 -12.08
N LEU A 102 5.88 11.90 -10.74
CA LEU A 102 6.53 12.99 -9.99
C LEU A 102 8.01 13.11 -10.35
N THR A 103 8.73 11.98 -10.37
CA THR A 103 10.15 11.97 -10.72
C THR A 103 10.34 12.38 -12.18
N VAL A 104 9.50 11.89 -13.09
CA VAL A 104 9.56 12.29 -14.52
C VAL A 104 9.32 13.79 -14.67
N ALA A 105 8.28 14.34 -14.05
CA ALA A 105 7.99 15.77 -14.09
C ALA A 105 9.12 16.60 -13.48
N TRP A 106 9.74 16.12 -12.40
CA TRP A 106 10.90 16.77 -11.78
C TRP A 106 12.10 16.82 -12.72
N VAL A 107 12.47 15.69 -13.34
CA VAL A 107 13.60 15.62 -14.30
C VAL A 107 13.35 16.52 -15.51
N LEU A 108 12.10 16.62 -15.97
CA LEU A 108 11.71 17.49 -17.08
C LEU A 108 11.53 18.97 -16.69
N GLY A 109 11.71 19.33 -15.40
CA GLY A 109 11.51 20.69 -14.89
C GLY A 109 10.05 21.16 -14.87
N GLY A 110 9.09 20.25 -15.05
CA GLY A 110 7.65 20.52 -15.12
C GLY A 110 6.88 20.16 -13.84
N LEU A 111 7.56 19.87 -12.73
CA LEU A 111 6.92 19.53 -11.47
C LEU A 111 6.17 20.74 -10.91
N THR A 112 4.88 20.57 -10.62
CA THR A 112 4.03 21.63 -10.06
C THR A 112 3.31 21.17 -8.81
N MET A 113 2.83 22.12 -7.99
CA MET A 113 2.08 21.77 -6.78
C MET A 113 0.76 21.08 -7.09
N VAL A 114 0.09 21.48 -8.18
CA VAL A 114 -1.14 20.81 -8.65
C VAL A 114 -0.86 19.35 -8.94
N HIS A 115 0.26 19.05 -9.60
CA HIS A 115 0.65 17.67 -9.89
C HIS A 115 0.92 16.87 -8.61
N VAL A 116 1.63 17.43 -7.63
CA VAL A 116 1.87 16.79 -6.32
C VAL A 116 0.55 16.49 -5.60
N VAL A 117 -0.41 17.41 -5.60
CA VAL A 117 -1.74 17.22 -4.99
C VAL A 117 -2.54 16.14 -5.72
N VAL A 118 -2.58 16.17 -7.05
CA VAL A 118 -3.28 15.16 -7.86
C VAL A 118 -2.69 13.76 -7.63
N VAL A 119 -1.36 13.65 -7.60
CA VAL A 119 -0.68 12.39 -7.30
C VAL A 119 -0.98 11.91 -5.89
N GLY A 120 -0.87 12.79 -4.88
CA GLY A 120 -1.21 12.46 -3.50
C GLY A 120 -2.64 11.96 -3.34
N ALA A 121 -3.61 12.65 -3.98
CA ALA A 121 -5.00 12.26 -4.01
C ALA A 121 -5.24 10.90 -4.69
N GLY A 122 -4.61 10.68 -5.85
CA GLY A 122 -4.72 9.43 -6.59
C GLY A 122 -4.10 8.25 -5.85
N VAL A 123 -2.93 8.44 -5.23
CA VAL A 123 -2.27 7.42 -4.40
C VAL A 123 -3.11 7.09 -3.17
N GLY A 124 -3.71 8.11 -2.53
CA GLY A 124 -4.65 7.94 -1.43
C GLY A 124 -5.88 7.11 -1.81
N ALA A 125 -6.51 7.46 -2.93
CA ALA A 125 -7.66 6.72 -3.47
C ALA A 125 -7.32 5.26 -3.81
N ALA A 126 -6.23 5.04 -4.54
CA ALA A 126 -5.81 3.70 -4.95
C ALA A 126 -5.40 2.83 -3.75
N SER A 127 -4.78 3.42 -2.73
CA SER A 127 -4.45 2.74 -1.48
C SER A 127 -5.70 2.34 -0.70
N ALA A 128 -6.71 3.21 -0.61
CA ALA A 128 -7.98 2.87 0.00
C ALA A 128 -8.67 1.71 -0.74
N LEU A 129 -8.71 1.77 -2.08
CA LEU A 129 -9.25 0.67 -2.89
C LEU A 129 -8.51 -0.65 -2.66
N PHE A 130 -7.18 -0.59 -2.57
CA PHE A 130 -6.34 -1.74 -2.28
C PHE A 130 -6.71 -2.34 -0.91
N GLN A 131 -6.76 -1.51 0.14
CA GLN A 131 -7.07 -1.96 1.50
C GLN A 131 -8.46 -2.59 1.62
N ILE A 132 -9.48 -2.00 0.98
CA ILE A 132 -10.85 -2.55 0.96
C ILE A 132 -10.86 -3.90 0.25
N THR A 133 -10.16 -3.98 -0.88
CA THR A 133 -10.10 -5.21 -1.69
C THR A 133 -9.33 -6.31 -0.98
N ASP A 134 -8.24 -5.97 -0.29
CA ASP A 134 -7.40 -6.91 0.43
C ASP A 134 -8.15 -7.53 1.62
N ASN A 135 -8.85 -6.70 2.40
CA ASN A 135 -9.75 -7.17 3.46
C ASN A 135 -10.85 -8.10 2.94
N ALA A 136 -11.36 -7.85 1.73
CA ALA A 136 -12.35 -8.74 1.09
C ALA A 136 -11.72 -9.99 0.46
N TYR A 137 -10.43 -9.96 0.11
CA TYR A 137 -9.72 -11.04 -0.55
C TYR A 137 -9.16 -12.06 0.44
N LEU A 138 -8.63 -11.60 1.58
CA LEU A 138 -7.99 -12.44 2.59
C LEU A 138 -8.88 -13.61 3.08
N PRO A 139 -10.18 -13.42 3.41
CA PRO A 139 -11.05 -14.52 3.81
C PRO A 139 -11.21 -15.62 2.75
N SER A 140 -11.20 -15.22 1.47
CA SER A 140 -11.29 -16.17 0.35
C SER A 140 -9.98 -16.93 0.11
N LEU A 141 -8.85 -16.40 0.60
CA LEU A 141 -7.53 -16.97 0.38
C LEU A 141 -7.13 -17.97 1.47
N ILE A 142 -7.30 -17.59 2.74
CA ILE A 142 -6.82 -18.38 3.89
C ILE A 142 -7.94 -19.05 4.68
N GLY A 143 -9.21 -18.80 4.34
CA GLY A 143 -10.36 -19.32 5.04
C GLY A 143 -10.58 -18.67 6.42
N ARG A 144 -11.82 -18.73 6.92
CA ARG A 144 -12.23 -18.03 8.16
C ARG A 144 -11.43 -18.41 9.40
N ARG A 145 -10.93 -19.65 9.46
CA ARG A 145 -10.20 -20.20 10.60
C ARG A 145 -8.83 -19.52 10.83
N HIS A 146 -8.21 -19.03 9.76
CA HIS A 146 -6.88 -18.40 9.82
C HIS A 146 -6.93 -16.86 9.75
N LEU A 147 -8.13 -16.26 9.70
CA LEU A 147 -8.28 -14.81 9.55
C LEU A 147 -7.64 -13.99 10.65
N ALA A 148 -7.77 -14.43 11.91
CA ALA A 148 -7.15 -13.72 13.03
C ALA A 148 -5.61 -13.70 12.90
N GLU A 149 -5.00 -14.83 12.54
CA GLU A 149 -3.55 -14.92 12.33
C GLU A 149 -3.11 -14.09 11.11
N GLY A 150 -3.88 -14.13 10.01
CA GLY A 150 -3.61 -13.37 8.80
C GLY A 150 -3.67 -11.86 9.03
N ASN A 151 -4.76 -11.38 9.63
CA ASN A 151 -4.93 -9.96 9.97
C ASN A 151 -3.84 -9.49 10.94
N ALA A 152 -3.52 -10.27 11.97
CA ALA A 152 -2.46 -9.92 12.91
C ALA A 152 -1.12 -9.72 12.19
N LYS A 153 -0.78 -10.55 11.19
CA LYS A 153 0.45 -10.38 10.39
C LYS A 153 0.42 -9.13 9.54
N LEU A 154 -0.69 -8.83 8.87
CA LEU A 154 -0.84 -7.64 8.03
C LEU A 154 -0.80 -6.35 8.86
N GLU A 155 -1.55 -6.30 9.97
CA GLU A 155 -1.54 -5.15 10.89
C GLU A 155 -0.17 -4.96 11.54
N THR A 156 0.53 -6.03 11.91
CA THR A 156 1.90 -5.94 12.42
C THR A 156 2.82 -5.33 11.37
N THR A 157 2.70 -5.76 10.11
CA THR A 157 3.46 -5.18 9.00
C THR A 157 3.17 -3.69 8.83
N GLU A 158 1.91 -3.28 8.85
CA GLU A 158 1.52 -1.87 8.75
C GLU A 158 2.04 -1.04 9.93
N ALA A 159 1.94 -1.56 11.15
CA ALA A 159 2.41 -0.88 12.36
C ALA A 159 3.94 -0.70 12.35
N VAL A 160 4.68 -1.74 11.98
CA VAL A 160 6.14 -1.66 11.83
C VAL A 160 6.51 -0.64 10.75
N ALA A 161 5.83 -0.67 9.60
CA ALA A 161 6.04 0.31 8.53
C ALA A 161 5.69 1.73 8.99
N GLU A 162 4.66 1.93 9.80
CA GLU A 162 4.30 3.26 10.31
C GLU A 162 5.34 3.83 11.28
N ILE A 163 5.89 2.97 12.15
CA ILE A 163 6.90 3.38 13.13
C ILE A 163 8.25 3.64 12.45
N THR A 164 8.67 2.73 11.56
CA THR A 164 10.01 2.75 10.97
C THR A 164 10.09 3.47 9.63
N GLY A 165 8.97 3.59 8.93
CA GLY A 165 8.87 4.16 7.60
C GLY A 165 9.32 5.62 7.55
N PRO A 166 8.80 6.53 8.39
CA PRO A 166 9.21 7.95 8.35
C PRO A 166 10.71 8.16 8.60
N ALA A 167 11.31 7.41 9.54
CA ALA A 167 12.75 7.47 9.81
C ALA A 167 13.56 6.97 8.60
N SER A 168 13.16 5.83 8.02
CA SER A 168 13.79 5.24 6.83
C SER A 168 13.66 6.17 5.62
N ALA A 169 12.49 6.78 5.44
CA ALA A 169 12.22 7.76 4.41
C ALA A 169 13.09 9.00 4.58
N GLY A 170 13.22 9.53 5.81
CA GLY A 170 14.09 10.66 6.10
C GLY A 170 15.55 10.42 5.70
N VAL A 171 16.10 9.26 6.06
CA VAL A 171 17.46 8.84 5.66
C VAL A 171 17.58 8.76 4.14
N LEU A 172 16.61 8.13 3.48
CA LEU A 172 16.60 7.95 2.04
C LEU A 172 16.51 9.28 1.29
N ILE A 173 15.64 10.17 1.76
CA ILE A 173 15.45 11.52 1.21
C ILE A 173 16.70 12.37 1.45
N ALA A 174 17.36 12.25 2.60
CA ALA A 174 18.61 12.95 2.86
C ALA A 174 19.73 12.48 1.90
N ALA A 175 19.78 11.19 1.57
CA ALA A 175 20.81 10.63 0.69
C ALA A 175 20.54 10.88 -0.81
N LEU A 176 19.29 10.78 -1.25
CA LEU A 176 18.93 10.80 -2.68
C LEU A 176 18.16 12.06 -3.10
N GLY A 177 17.61 12.82 -2.17
CA GLY A 177 16.60 13.83 -2.44
C GLY A 177 15.20 13.22 -2.56
N ALA A 178 14.18 14.02 -2.23
CA ALA A 178 12.80 13.53 -2.17
C ALA A 178 12.22 13.03 -3.52
N PRO A 179 12.48 13.69 -4.67
CA PRO A 179 12.00 13.21 -5.97
C PRO A 179 12.60 11.88 -6.43
N LEU A 180 13.80 11.53 -5.96
CA LEU A 180 14.45 10.25 -6.27
C LEU A 180 14.07 9.18 -5.25
N ALA A 181 13.88 9.54 -3.99
CA ALA A 181 13.43 8.60 -2.95
C ALA A 181 12.07 7.96 -3.29
N VAL A 182 11.15 8.70 -3.91
CA VAL A 182 9.85 8.17 -4.33
C VAL A 182 9.92 7.10 -5.43
N VAL A 183 11.02 7.01 -6.19
CA VAL A 183 11.23 5.93 -7.17
C VAL A 183 11.29 4.56 -6.51
N ILE A 184 11.82 4.50 -5.28
CA ILE A 184 11.88 3.26 -4.51
C ILE A 184 10.48 2.77 -4.15
N ASP A 185 9.55 3.69 -3.86
CA ASP A 185 8.15 3.33 -3.67
C ASP A 185 7.50 2.85 -4.98
N ALA A 186 7.74 3.54 -6.10
CA ALA A 186 7.23 3.10 -7.40
C ALA A 186 7.69 1.67 -7.74
N ALA A 187 8.96 1.34 -7.48
CA ALA A 187 9.48 -0.01 -7.63
C ALA A 187 8.80 -1.01 -6.67
N SER A 188 8.48 -0.58 -5.45
CA SER A 188 7.77 -1.39 -4.45
C SER A 188 6.38 -1.82 -4.95
N TYR A 189 5.62 -0.92 -5.56
CA TYR A 189 4.32 -1.22 -6.13
C TYR A 189 4.42 -2.15 -7.35
N VAL A 190 5.41 -1.93 -8.23
CA VAL A 190 5.64 -2.84 -9.36
C VAL A 190 5.97 -4.25 -8.87
N TRP A 191 6.81 -4.37 -7.84
CA TRP A 191 7.14 -5.65 -7.23
C TRP A 191 5.90 -6.33 -6.63
N SER A 192 5.07 -5.57 -5.91
CA SER A 192 3.79 -6.03 -5.36
C SER A 192 2.86 -6.56 -6.47
N ALA A 193 2.69 -5.79 -7.55
CA ALA A 193 1.89 -6.18 -8.71
C ALA A 193 2.41 -7.47 -9.38
N LEU A 194 3.73 -7.64 -9.49
CA LEU A 194 4.34 -8.85 -10.07
C LEU A 194 4.16 -10.08 -9.18
N LEU A 195 4.29 -9.93 -7.85
CA LEU A 195 4.04 -11.01 -6.90
C LEU A 195 2.58 -11.44 -6.92
N LEU A 196 1.67 -10.46 -6.94
CA LEU A 196 0.24 -10.69 -7.06
C LEU A 196 -0.16 -11.20 -8.44
N GLY A 197 0.64 -10.98 -9.49
CA GLY A 197 0.38 -11.41 -10.86
C GLY A 197 0.71 -12.88 -11.15
N ARG A 198 1.51 -13.52 -10.30
CA ARG A 198 1.93 -14.94 -10.38
C ARG A 198 1.03 -15.90 -9.60
#